data_AF-A0A661ZSK3-F1
#
_entry.id   AF-A0A661ZSK3-F1
#
_cell.length_a   1.000
_cell.length_b   1.000
_cell.length_c   1.000
_cell.angle_alpha   90.00
_cell.angle_beta   90.00
_cell.angle_gamma   90.00
#
_symmetry.space_group_name_H-M   'P 1'
#
loop_
_entity.id
_entity.type
_entity.pdbx_description
1 polymer ?
#
loop_
_entity_poly.entity_id
_entity_poly.type
_entity_poly.pdbx_seq_one_letter_code
_entity_poly.pdbx_strand_id
1 'polypeptide(L)' 'ATDKLAPIGFAGLAIGLTLTLIHLISIPVTNTSVNPARSTGPAIFVGGWALNQLWLFWVAPIVGGVLGGFAYKALFSKKD' A
#
# COMPACT_ATOMS: atom_id res chain seq x y z
N ALA A 1 -5.67 -13.80 1.47
CA ALA A 1 -4.42 -14.58 1.42
C ALA A 1 -3.85 -14.86 2.81
N THR A 2 -4.02 -13.96 3.78
CA THR A 2 -3.59 -14.15 5.19
C THR A 2 -4.74 -14.45 6.16
N ASP A 3 -5.97 -14.46 5.68
CA ASP A 3 -7.13 -14.90 6.45
C ASP A 3 -7.04 -16.41 6.75
N LYS A 4 -7.64 -16.86 7.87
CA LYS A 4 -7.64 -18.28 8.28
C LYS A 4 -8.23 -19.22 7.22
N LEU A 5 -9.14 -18.71 6.39
CA LEU A 5 -9.79 -19.46 5.32
C LEU A 5 -8.96 -19.49 4.02
N ALA A 6 -7.87 -18.72 3.94
CA ALA A 6 -7.04 -18.67 2.74
C ALA A 6 -6.06 -19.87 2.67
N PRO A 7 -5.71 -20.34 1.46
CA PRO A 7 -4.70 -21.37 1.28
C PRO A 7 -3.35 -20.98 1.91
N ILE A 8 -2.87 -21.83 2.82
CA ILE A 8 -1.63 -21.61 3.56
C ILE A 8 -0.43 -21.63 2.60
N GLY A 9 0.52 -20.71 2.79
CA GLY A 9 1.76 -20.63 2.01
C GLY A 9 1.72 -19.70 0.79
N PHE A 10 0.54 -19.28 0.33
CA PHE A 10 0.40 -18.42 -0.88
C PHE A 10 0.41 -16.91 -0.60
N ALA A 11 0.47 -16.50 0.67
CA ALA A 11 0.39 -15.09 1.05
C ALA A 11 1.47 -14.22 0.39
N GLY A 12 2.72 -14.66 0.39
CA GLY A 12 3.83 -13.91 -0.20
C GLY A 12 3.64 -13.63 -1.70
N LEU A 13 3.23 -14.65 -2.47
CA LEU A 13 2.97 -14.51 -3.90
C LEU A 13 1.82 -13.54 -4.18
N ALA A 14 0.70 -13.70 -3.45
CA ALA A 14 -0.46 -12.84 -3.62
C ALA A 14 -0.15 -11.38 -3.29
N ILE A 15 0.57 -11.13 -2.19
CA ILE A 15 0.97 -9.77 -1.76
C ILE A 15 1.95 -9.16 -2.78
N GLY A 16 2.96 -9.92 -3.21
CA GLY A 16 3.97 -9.46 -4.17
C GLY A 16 3.36 -9.09 -5.53
N LEU A 17 2.54 -9.96 -6.11
CA LEU A 17 1.88 -9.69 -7.39
C LEU A 17 0.87 -8.54 -7.28
N THR A 18 0.20 -8.38 -6.13
CA THR A 18 -0.66 -7.21 -5.88
C THR A 18 0.17 -5.91 -5.93
N LEU A 19 1.35 -5.89 -5.33
CA LEU A 19 2.24 -4.73 -5.40
C LEU A 19 2.72 -4.48 -6.84
N THR A 20 3.04 -5.52 -7.60
CA THR A 20 3.37 -5.39 -9.04
C THR A 20 2.22 -4.75 -9.81
N LEU A 21 0.99 -5.21 -9.61
CA LEU A 21 -0.20 -4.63 -10.25
C LEU A 21 -0.38 -3.16 -9.90
N ILE A 22 -0.22 -2.80 -8.62
CA ILE A 22 -0.29 -1.39 -8.17
C ILE A 22 0.73 -0.53 -8.92
N HIS A 23 1.94 -1.04 -9.15
CA HIS A 23 2.96 -0.32 -9.92
C HIS A 23 2.58 -0.15 -11.39
N LEU A 24 2.08 -1.22 -12.04
CA LEU A 24 1.64 -1.16 -13.44
C LEU A 24 0.57 -0.09 -13.67
N ILE A 25 -0.25 0.21 -12.67
CA ILE A 25 -1.32 1.21 -12.75
C ILE A 25 -0.81 2.62 -12.38
N SER A 26 -0.08 2.77 -11.27
CA SER A 26 0.10 4.08 -10.62
C SER A 26 1.46 4.76 -10.85
N ILE A 27 2.40 4.12 -11.56
CA ILE A 27 3.70 4.74 -11.90
C ILE A 27 3.50 6.05 -12.67
N PRO A 28 2.67 6.13 -13.73
CA PRO A 28 2.52 7.37 -14.50
C PRO A 28 1.88 8.53 -13.74
N VAL A 29 1.20 8.24 -12.61
CA VAL A 29 0.44 9.25 -11.86
C VAL A 29 1.26 9.81 -10.71
N THR A 30 1.85 8.96 -9.87
CA THR A 30 2.58 9.40 -8.66
C THR A 30 3.92 8.71 -8.49
N ASN A 31 4.44 8.05 -9.53
CA ASN A 31 5.62 7.18 -9.45
C ASN A 31 5.48 6.05 -8.41
N THR A 32 4.24 5.67 -8.09
CA THR A 32 3.83 4.63 -7.12
C THR A 32 4.51 4.73 -5.76
N SER A 33 3.81 5.34 -4.79
CA SER A 33 4.22 5.31 -3.38
C SER A 33 3.70 4.06 -2.68
N VAL A 34 2.41 4.08 -2.28
CA VAL A 34 1.71 3.09 -1.42
C VAL A 34 2.47 2.65 -0.16
N ASN A 35 3.56 3.33 0.20
CA ASN A 35 4.46 2.99 1.29
C ASN A 35 5.22 4.27 1.71
N PRO A 36 4.88 4.85 2.88
CA PRO A 36 5.51 6.10 3.35
C PRO A 36 7.04 5.99 3.53
N ALA A 37 7.55 4.85 3.98
CA ALA A 37 8.99 4.63 4.13
C ALA A 37 9.71 4.62 2.77
N ARG A 38 9.11 3.96 1.77
CA ARG A 38 9.63 3.93 0.39
C ARG A 38 9.67 5.32 -0.25
N SER A 39 8.71 6.19 0.06
CA SER A 39 8.71 7.58 -0.42
C SER A 39 9.69 8.47 0.33
N THR A 40 9.85 8.26 1.64
CA THR A 40 10.77 9.06 2.47
C THR A 40 12.23 8.83 2.07
N GLY A 41 12.62 7.59 1.79
CA GLY A 41 14.00 7.22 1.45
C GLY A 41 14.62 8.07 0.34
N PRO A 42 14.05 8.15 -0.88
CA PRO A 42 14.57 9.00 -1.94
C PRO A 42 14.36 10.50 -1.68
N ALA A 43 13.25 10.88 -1.03
CA ALA A 43 12.88 12.29 -0.86
C ALA A 43 13.91 13.08 -0.04
N ILE A 44 14.56 12.45 0.96
CA ILE A 44 15.61 13.10 1.75
C ILE A 44 16.88 13.38 0.94
N PHE A 45 17.18 12.58 -0.09
CA PHE A 45 18.34 12.81 -0.96
C PHE A 45 18.02 13.78 -2.10
N VAL A 46 16.80 13.74 -2.63
CA VAL A 46 16.33 14.68 -3.67
C VAL A 46 16.11 16.08 -3.09
N GLY A 47 15.60 16.19 -1.87
CA GLY A 47 15.27 17.46 -1.23
C GLY A 47 14.18 18.25 -1.96
N GLY A 48 14.05 19.53 -1.62
CA GLY A 48 13.20 20.50 -2.32
C GLY A 48 11.77 20.03 -2.54
N TRP A 49 11.38 19.90 -3.81
CA TRP A 49 10.02 19.54 -4.22
C TRP A 49 9.55 18.19 -3.65
N ALA A 50 10.46 17.22 -3.49
CA ALA A 50 10.13 15.88 -3.01
C ALA A 50 9.72 15.90 -1.52
N LEU A 51 10.41 16.70 -0.70
CA LEU A 51 10.06 16.89 0.71
C LEU A 51 8.75 17.68 0.86
N ASN A 52 8.54 18.70 0.03
CA ASN A 52 7.31 19.52 0.04
C ASN A 52 6.06 18.69 -0.27
N GLN A 53 6.18 17.62 -1.05
CA GLN A 53 5.07 16.73 -1.40
C GLN A 53 4.99 15.47 -0.53
N LEU A 54 6.00 15.18 0.31
CA LEU A 54 6.14 13.92 1.04
C LEU A 54 4.93 13.62 1.95
N TRP A 55 4.30 14.64 2.52
CA TRP A 55 3.15 14.48 3.42
C TRP A 55 2.00 13.71 2.76
N LEU A 56 1.77 13.91 1.46
CA LEU A 56 0.71 13.22 0.72
C LEU A 56 0.94 11.71 0.71
N PHE A 57 2.21 11.31 0.57
CA PHE A 57 2.65 9.91 0.56
C PHE A 57 2.71 9.26 1.94
N TRP A 58 2.45 10.03 3.00
CA TRP A 58 2.14 9.50 4.32
C TRP A 58 0.64 9.34 4.50
N VAL A 59 -0.11 10.43 4.30
CA VAL A 59 -1.55 10.47 4.59
C VAL A 59 -2.32 9.50 3.69
N ALA A 60 -2.13 9.55 2.37
CA ALA A 60 -2.94 8.77 1.44
C ALA A 60 -2.75 7.25 1.61
N PRO A 61 -1.52 6.68 1.71
CA PRO A 61 -1.36 5.26 1.93
C PRO A 61 -1.89 4.77 3.28
N ILE A 62 -1.72 5.54 4.37
CA ILE A 62 -2.22 5.16 5.70
C ILE A 62 -3.74 5.15 5.71
N VAL A 63 -4.39 6.21 5.21
CA VAL A 63 -5.86 6.28 5.14
C VAL A 63 -6.39 5.15 4.26
N GLY A 64 -5.78 4.92 3.09
CA GLY A 64 -6.17 3.82 2.20
C GLY A 64 -6.02 2.44 2.85
N GLY A 65 -4.92 2.20 3.58
CA GLY A 65 -4.69 0.94 4.30
C GLY A 65 -5.71 0.70 5.42
N VAL A 66 -6.03 1.75 6.20
CA VAL A 66 -7.07 1.70 7.24
C VAL A 66 -8.44 1.40 6.62
N LEU A 67 -8.82 2.11 5.57
CA LEU A 67 -10.09 1.89 4.86
C LEU A 67 -10.16 0.48 4.28
N GLY A 68 -9.08 -0.02 3.67
CA GLY A 68 -9.01 -1.38 3.14
C GLY A 68 -9.17 -2.44 4.23
N GLY A 69 -8.53 -2.25 5.39
CA GLY A 69 -8.69 -3.13 6.54
C GLY A 69 -10.12 -3.14 7.09
N PHE A 70 -10.76 -1.98 7.22
CA PHE A 70 -12.16 -1.89 7.63
C PHE A 70 -13.12 -2.48 6.60
N ALA A 71 -12.89 -2.23 5.31
CA ALA A 71 -13.68 -2.82 4.24
C ALA A 71 -13.59 -4.35 4.28
N TYR A 72 -12.39 -4.91 4.48
CA TYR A 72 -12.23 -6.35 4.65
C TYR A 72 -13.03 -6.87 5.84
N LYS A 73 -12.90 -6.21 6.99
CA LYS A 73 -13.62 -6.58 8.22
C LYS A 73 -15.14 -6.53 8.06
N ALA A 74 -15.65 -5.50 7.38
CA ALA A 74 -17.09 -5.29 7.23
C ALA A 74 -17.74 -6.24 6.22
N LEU A 75 -17.02 -6.58 5.13
CA LEU A 75 -17.58 -7.30 4.00
C LEU A 75 -17.22 -8.79 3.97
N PHE A 76 -16.07 -9.17 4.52
CA PHE A 76 -15.48 -10.50 4.31
C PHE A 76 -15.05 -11.22 5.58
N SER A 77 -14.83 -10.52 6.69
CA SER A 77 -14.51 -11.16 7.96
C SER A 77 -15.79 -11.77 8.57
N LYS A 78 -15.83 -13.11 8.67
CA LYS A 78 -16.87 -13.79 9.45
C LYS A 78 -16.68 -13.44 10.92
N LYS A 79 -17.75 -12.97 11.56
CA LYS A 79 -17.85 -12.96 13.02
C LYS A 79 -18.01 -14.41 13.45
N ASP A 80 -16.99 -14.94 14.13
CA ASP A 80 -17.17 -16.12 14.98
C ASP A 80 -18.14 -15.77 16.13
#